data_AF-A0A534XUK8-F1
#
_entry.id   AF-A0A534XUK8-F1
#
_cell.length_a   1.000
_cell.length_b   1.000
_cell.length_c   1.000
_cell.angle_alpha   90.00
_cell.angle_beta   90.00
_cell.angle_gamma   90.00
#
_symmetry.space_group_name_H-M   'P 1'
#
loop_
_entity.id
_entity.type
_entity.pdbx_description
1 polymer ?
#
loop_
_entity_poly.entity_id
_entity_poly.type
_entity_poly.pdbx_seq_one_letter_code
_entity_poly.pdbx_strand_id
1 'polypeptide(L)'
;IWRGGFEEGASSLTGNCNFGDNGWCNAQVIRPQQIQITNDPDPVFEGHHAVRFEVKYGDVYRTYSDERSILSPPTQMWEDEGNERWYRWQVLWPQDYVGSYPKWDELGTPASRSPAGSIVEWHHSASGGVESGSAPLYIRGGDKFIEMCLVDQKTSACRETINLTELLRGHWHDFVMHAKWSSDPSIGYLEMWIDGVNVLPKHMGSNKYPNMQNYMLIGLYRNLHIGDPNLLYPDGTHVYGTDGAPGVAYVDGVIAGKTKESVWPADPTPAPAPTPQPTTQAPPAGDPTPPTTTPAPSTPATTTTTTAGIGFPQGGGCSSTGFQSMWLALPLLGLFALRRRRLAA
;
A
#
# COMPACT_ATOMS: atom_id res chain seq x y z
N ILE A 1 7.18 1.19 21.67
CA ILE A 1 6.11 1.32 20.65
C ILE A 1 6.75 2.04 19.49
N TRP A 2 6.55 1.56 18.27
CA TRP A 2 6.96 2.25 17.05
C TRP A 2 5.73 2.77 16.34
N ARG A 3 5.81 3.97 15.75
CA ARG A 3 4.72 4.61 15.02
C ARG A 3 5.16 4.91 13.60
N GLY A 4 4.30 4.60 12.64
CA GLY A 4 4.44 4.93 11.22
C GLY A 4 3.17 5.55 10.64
N GLY A 5 2.29 6.11 11.48
CA GLY A 5 0.99 6.68 11.12
C GLY A 5 1.03 8.08 10.52
N PHE A 6 2.11 8.44 9.82
CA PHE A 6 2.21 9.60 8.91
C PHE A 6 2.03 11.02 9.48
N GLU A 7 1.77 11.19 10.77
CA GLU A 7 1.52 12.51 11.39
C GLU A 7 2.64 13.54 11.19
N GLU A 8 3.89 13.12 10.97
CA GLU A 8 5.01 14.01 10.61
C GLU A 8 5.02 14.39 9.11
N GLY A 9 3.93 14.12 8.38
CA GLY A 9 3.78 14.43 6.96
C GLY A 9 4.87 13.76 6.11
N ALA A 10 5.39 14.48 5.11
CA ALA A 10 6.31 13.90 4.13
C ALA A 10 7.63 13.39 4.75
N SER A 11 8.06 13.94 5.89
CA SER A 11 9.27 13.46 6.59
C SER A 11 9.09 12.09 7.24
N SER A 12 7.86 11.60 7.39
CA SER A 12 7.60 10.26 7.91
C SER A 12 7.85 9.15 6.87
N LEU A 13 7.90 9.47 5.57
CA LEU A 13 7.89 8.48 4.48
C LEU A 13 9.23 7.76 4.24
N THR A 14 10.37 8.36 4.59
CA THR A 14 11.70 7.74 4.39
C THR A 14 12.77 8.39 5.27
N GLY A 15 13.89 7.71 5.49
CA GLY A 15 15.05 8.23 6.22
C GLY A 15 15.04 7.95 7.72
N ASN A 16 13.93 7.43 8.26
CA ASN A 16 13.77 7.09 9.66
C ASN A 16 14.27 5.66 9.91
N CYS A 17 15.58 5.47 9.87
CA CYS A 17 16.25 4.16 9.87
C CYS A 17 16.91 3.78 11.20
N ASN A 18 16.94 4.68 12.19
CA ASN A 18 17.68 4.50 13.43
C ASN A 18 16.79 3.98 14.56
N PHE A 19 17.45 3.48 15.61
CA PHE A 19 16.76 3.02 16.81
C PHE A 19 16.02 4.19 17.47
N GLY A 20 14.73 4.01 17.72
CA GLY A 20 13.88 5.01 18.34
C GLY A 20 13.18 5.95 17.37
N ASP A 21 13.51 5.90 16.08
CA ASP A 21 12.82 6.69 15.06
C ASP A 21 11.38 6.20 14.89
N ASN A 22 10.44 7.14 14.76
CA ASN A 22 9.13 6.90 14.18
C ASN A 22 9.19 7.19 12.68
N GLY A 23 8.30 6.58 11.91
CA GLY A 23 8.27 6.68 10.46
C GLY A 23 9.05 5.58 9.76
N TRP A 24 9.10 5.70 8.44
CA TRP A 24 9.57 4.65 7.53
C TRP A 24 11.02 4.89 7.12
N CYS A 25 11.75 3.80 6.91
CA CYS A 25 13.16 3.86 6.53
C CYS A 25 13.31 3.98 5.02
N ASN A 26 12.70 3.07 4.24
CA ASN A 26 12.84 3.06 2.79
C ASN A 26 11.49 3.15 2.07
N ALA A 27 11.51 3.71 0.87
CA ALA A 27 10.42 3.65 -0.09
C ALA A 27 10.87 2.92 -1.36
N GLN A 28 10.05 2.00 -1.86
CA GLN A 28 10.22 1.36 -3.15
C GLN A 28 9.24 2.01 -4.14
N VAL A 29 9.73 3.02 -4.87
CA VAL A 29 8.96 3.83 -5.83
C VAL A 29 9.77 4.09 -7.10
N ILE A 30 9.06 4.27 -8.20
CA ILE A 30 9.58 4.64 -9.53
C ILE A 30 9.22 6.08 -9.90
N ARG A 31 8.00 6.51 -9.58
CA ARG A 31 7.50 7.85 -9.88
C ARG A 31 7.22 8.61 -8.57
N PRO A 32 7.49 9.93 -8.51
CA PRO A 32 7.22 10.73 -7.31
C PRO A 32 5.76 10.72 -6.85
N GLN A 33 4.81 10.48 -7.75
CA GLN A 33 3.37 10.54 -7.46
C GLN A 33 2.82 9.25 -6.82
N GLN A 34 3.63 8.19 -6.71
CA GLN A 34 3.16 6.90 -6.21
C GLN A 34 2.87 6.87 -4.71
N ILE A 35 3.49 7.75 -3.93
CA ILE A 35 3.27 7.86 -2.49
C ILE A 35 3.07 9.34 -2.17
N GLN A 36 1.89 9.70 -1.70
CA GLN A 36 1.52 11.09 -1.43
C GLN A 36 0.86 11.21 -0.06
N ILE A 37 1.31 12.16 0.75
CA ILE A 37 0.60 12.52 1.98
C ILE A 37 -0.74 13.14 1.61
N THR A 38 -1.79 12.74 2.31
CA THR A 38 -3.14 13.32 2.20
C THR A 38 -3.49 14.08 3.47
N ASN A 39 -4.34 15.10 3.32
CA ASN A 39 -4.84 15.99 4.36
C ASN A 39 -6.31 16.29 4.08
N ASP A 40 -7.09 16.74 5.06
CA ASP A 40 -8.43 17.30 4.84
C ASP A 40 -8.44 18.31 3.66
N PRO A 41 -9.31 18.16 2.64
CA PRO A 41 -10.47 17.27 2.54
C PRO A 41 -10.25 15.87 1.94
N ASP A 42 -9.02 15.50 1.62
CA ASP A 42 -8.70 14.15 1.21
C ASP A 42 -8.78 13.17 2.40
N PRO A 43 -8.92 11.85 2.15
CA PRO A 43 -9.08 10.87 3.21
C PRO A 43 -7.96 10.89 4.26
N VAL A 44 -8.36 11.01 5.53
CA VAL A 44 -7.55 10.85 6.75
C VAL A 44 -8.41 10.10 7.77
N PHE A 45 -7.82 9.18 8.54
CA PHE A 45 -8.54 8.44 9.58
C PHE A 45 -8.29 9.03 10.97
N GLU A 46 -7.03 9.13 11.36
CA GLU A 46 -6.62 9.70 12.65
C GLU A 46 -5.65 10.86 12.43
N GLY A 47 -5.68 11.85 13.33
CA GLY A 47 -4.77 12.99 13.24
C GLY A 47 -5.03 13.88 12.02
N HIS A 48 -3.95 14.21 11.30
CA HIS A 48 -3.96 15.19 10.20
C HIS A 48 -3.52 14.60 8.87
N HIS A 49 -2.78 13.49 8.89
CA HIS A 49 -2.11 12.96 7.72
C HIS A 49 -2.41 11.49 7.53
N ALA A 50 -2.81 11.11 6.31
CA ALA A 50 -2.71 9.73 5.85
C ALA A 50 -1.78 9.66 4.64
N VAL A 51 -1.61 8.48 4.06
CA VAL A 51 -0.84 8.30 2.84
C VAL A 51 -1.66 7.62 1.76
N ARG A 52 -1.60 8.17 0.54
CA ARG A 52 -2.11 7.57 -0.68
C ARG A 52 -1.01 6.81 -1.39
N PHE A 53 -1.25 5.55 -1.67
CA PHE A 53 -0.43 4.70 -2.53
C PHE A 53 -1.07 4.56 -3.91
N GLU A 54 -0.25 4.63 -4.95
CA GLU A 54 -0.66 4.40 -6.33
C GLU A 54 0.36 3.54 -7.08
N VAL A 55 -0.16 2.57 -7.82
CA VAL A 55 0.61 1.75 -8.75
C VAL A 55 -0.05 1.77 -10.12
N LYS A 56 0.74 2.05 -11.16
CA LYS A 56 0.34 1.95 -12.57
C LYS A 56 1.17 0.90 -13.29
N TYR A 57 0.68 0.52 -14.46
CA TYR A 57 1.43 -0.35 -15.35
C TYR A 57 2.84 0.20 -15.60
N GLY A 58 3.86 -0.62 -15.40
CA GLY A 58 5.27 -0.25 -15.57
C GLY A 58 5.95 0.34 -14.33
N ASP A 59 5.26 0.49 -13.19
CA ASP A 59 5.87 0.89 -11.90
C ASP A 59 6.68 -0.25 -11.25
N VAL A 60 7.62 -0.81 -12.02
CA VAL A 60 8.48 -1.95 -11.65
C VAL A 60 9.73 -1.44 -10.95
N TYR A 61 9.86 -1.70 -9.65
CA TYR A 61 11.00 -1.26 -8.86
C TYR A 61 12.26 -2.12 -9.12
N ARG A 62 13.33 -1.48 -9.63
CA ARG A 62 14.63 -2.10 -9.93
C ARG A 62 14.51 -3.30 -10.89
N THR A 63 15.00 -4.46 -10.48
CA THR A 63 14.99 -5.72 -11.26
C THR A 63 13.91 -6.68 -10.76
N TYR A 64 12.94 -6.21 -9.97
CA TYR A 64 11.86 -7.06 -9.49
C TYR A 64 10.87 -7.40 -10.61
N SER A 65 10.11 -8.46 -10.40
CA SER A 65 9.10 -8.93 -11.34
C SER A 65 7.78 -8.18 -11.26
N ASP A 66 7.52 -7.41 -10.20
CA ASP A 66 6.17 -6.93 -9.87
C ASP A 66 6.15 -5.43 -9.55
N GLU A 67 5.00 -4.82 -9.80
CA GLU A 67 4.78 -3.39 -9.65
C GLU A 67 4.48 -3.02 -8.20
N ARG A 68 5.03 -1.90 -7.74
CA ARG A 68 4.90 -1.52 -6.33
C ARG A 68 5.04 -0.04 -6.04
N SER A 69 4.41 0.34 -4.94
CA SER A 69 4.63 1.56 -4.17
C SER A 69 4.53 1.17 -2.70
N ILE A 70 5.66 0.84 -2.06
CA ILE A 70 5.67 0.30 -0.69
C ILE A 70 6.73 0.96 0.17
N LEU A 71 6.47 1.02 1.47
CA LEU A 71 7.36 1.50 2.50
C LEU A 71 7.85 0.35 3.37
N SER A 72 9.11 0.43 3.81
CA SER A 72 9.71 -0.51 4.75
C SER A 72 10.12 0.17 6.06
N PRO A 73 9.85 -0.47 7.21
CA PRO A 73 10.23 0.04 8.50
C PRO A 73 11.74 -0.13 8.71
N PRO A 74 12.31 0.51 9.73
CA PRO A 74 13.71 0.32 10.09
C PRO A 74 13.98 -1.13 10.57
N THR A 75 15.21 -1.62 10.46
CA THR A 75 15.54 -3.06 10.64
C THR A 75 15.25 -3.62 12.04
N GLN A 76 15.11 -2.74 13.04
CA GLN A 76 14.72 -3.06 14.42
C GLN A 76 13.26 -3.53 14.50
N MET A 77 12.48 -3.28 13.44
CA MET A 77 11.12 -3.79 13.29
C MET A 77 11.05 -5.21 12.75
N TRP A 78 12.19 -5.80 12.38
CA TRP A 78 12.26 -7.16 11.88
C TRP A 78 12.08 -8.18 13.02
N GLU A 79 11.60 -9.35 12.65
CA GLU A 79 11.09 -10.36 13.56
C GLU A 79 11.84 -11.67 13.40
N ASP A 80 12.45 -12.11 14.49
CA ASP A 80 13.09 -13.40 14.59
C ASP A 80 12.07 -14.51 14.86
N GLU A 81 12.56 -15.75 14.73
CA GLU A 81 11.83 -16.95 15.16
C GLU A 81 11.41 -16.82 16.64
N GLY A 82 10.13 -17.04 16.92
CA GLY A 82 9.56 -16.96 18.25
C GLY A 82 9.21 -15.54 18.72
N ASN A 83 9.45 -14.48 17.94
CA ASN A 83 9.04 -13.15 18.35
C ASN A 83 7.51 -13.01 18.44
N GLU A 84 7.05 -12.17 19.37
CA GLU A 84 5.66 -11.73 19.47
C GLU A 84 5.58 -10.22 19.26
N ARG A 85 4.57 -9.81 18.48
CA ARG A 85 4.28 -8.40 18.22
C ARG A 85 2.81 -8.17 17.93
N TRP A 86 2.36 -7.00 18.38
CA TRP A 86 1.06 -6.43 18.07
C TRP A 86 1.23 -5.33 17.03
N TYR A 87 0.32 -5.28 16.07
CA TYR A 87 0.29 -4.33 14.97
C TYR A 87 -1.10 -3.71 14.91
N ARG A 88 -1.18 -2.42 14.57
CA ARG A 88 -2.40 -1.73 14.13
C ARG A 88 -2.09 -0.95 12.86
N TRP A 89 -3.03 -0.90 11.95
CA TRP A 89 -2.99 -0.04 10.76
C TRP A 89 -4.41 0.16 10.23
N GLN A 90 -4.66 1.27 9.56
CA GLN A 90 -5.93 1.47 8.84
C GLN A 90 -5.70 1.44 7.33
N VAL A 91 -6.70 0.93 6.61
CA VAL A 91 -6.71 0.94 5.15
C VAL A 91 -8.05 1.44 4.64
N LEU A 92 -8.02 2.34 3.66
CA LEU A 92 -9.17 2.69 2.85
C LEU A 92 -8.93 2.28 1.40
N TRP A 93 -9.82 1.43 0.90
CA TRP A 93 -9.96 1.15 -0.52
C TRP A 93 -11.01 2.11 -1.10
N PRO A 94 -10.69 2.88 -2.16
CA PRO A 94 -11.62 3.81 -2.78
C PRO A 94 -12.96 3.18 -3.19
N GLN A 95 -14.00 4.00 -3.35
CA GLN A 95 -15.34 3.53 -3.75
C GLN A 95 -15.33 2.74 -5.07
N ASP A 96 -14.45 3.12 -5.99
CA ASP A 96 -14.24 2.53 -7.31
C ASP A 96 -13.13 1.46 -7.34
N TYR A 97 -12.62 1.04 -6.18
CA TYR A 97 -11.58 0.02 -6.10
C TYR A 97 -12.00 -1.30 -6.77
N VAL A 98 -11.13 -1.83 -7.61
CA VAL A 98 -11.29 -3.14 -8.25
C VAL A 98 -10.41 -4.15 -7.51
N GLY A 99 -11.00 -5.26 -7.04
CA GLY A 99 -10.32 -6.23 -6.17
C GLY A 99 -9.61 -7.36 -6.92
N SER A 100 -10.00 -7.62 -8.17
CA SER A 100 -9.32 -8.55 -9.04
C SER A 100 -9.37 -8.12 -10.51
N TYR A 101 -8.43 -8.64 -11.31
CA TYR A 101 -8.32 -8.41 -12.75
C TYR A 101 -8.23 -9.73 -13.51
N PRO A 102 -8.52 -9.75 -14.83
CA PRO A 102 -8.29 -10.95 -15.65
C PRO A 102 -6.86 -11.46 -15.48
N LYS A 103 -6.70 -12.77 -15.30
CA LYS A 103 -5.38 -13.37 -15.16
C LYS A 103 -4.69 -13.41 -16.54
N TRP A 104 -3.52 -12.79 -16.64
CA TRP A 104 -2.85 -12.50 -17.91
C TRP A 104 -2.50 -13.73 -18.76
N ASP A 105 -2.18 -14.86 -18.11
CA ASP A 105 -1.80 -16.14 -18.73
C ASP A 105 -2.99 -17.07 -18.96
N GLU A 106 -4.20 -16.64 -18.56
CA GLU A 106 -5.43 -17.45 -18.64
C GLU A 106 -6.61 -16.62 -19.19
N LEU A 107 -6.36 -15.67 -20.10
CA LEU A 107 -7.40 -14.77 -20.64
C LEU A 107 -8.52 -15.46 -21.42
N GLY A 108 -8.35 -16.74 -21.78
CA GLY A 108 -9.42 -17.59 -22.34
C GLY A 108 -10.38 -18.16 -21.29
N THR A 109 -10.09 -17.97 -20.01
CA THR A 109 -10.87 -18.49 -18.88
C THR A 109 -11.38 -17.31 -18.04
N PRO A 110 -12.60 -16.81 -18.26
CA PRO A 110 -13.11 -15.61 -17.59
C PRO A 110 -13.09 -15.67 -16.04
N ALA A 111 -13.18 -16.88 -15.48
CA ALA A 111 -13.13 -17.12 -14.04
C ALA A 111 -11.72 -17.03 -13.44
N SER A 112 -10.67 -17.09 -14.26
CA SER A 112 -9.27 -16.97 -13.81
C SER A 112 -8.94 -15.50 -13.55
N ARG A 113 -8.72 -15.15 -12.29
CA ARG A 113 -8.49 -13.77 -11.84
C ARG A 113 -7.17 -13.64 -11.10
N SER A 114 -6.47 -12.53 -11.34
CA SER A 114 -5.35 -12.05 -10.53
C SER A 114 -5.86 -11.09 -9.46
N PRO A 115 -5.43 -11.20 -8.19
CA PRO A 115 -5.70 -10.19 -7.19
C PRO A 115 -5.19 -8.81 -7.62
N ALA A 116 -5.90 -7.75 -7.26
CA ALA A 116 -5.53 -6.37 -7.62
C ALA A 116 -4.25 -5.88 -6.95
N GLY A 117 -3.84 -6.52 -5.86
CA GLY A 117 -2.61 -6.27 -5.15
C GLY A 117 -2.77 -6.41 -3.64
N SER A 118 -1.65 -6.57 -2.94
CA SER A 118 -1.59 -6.60 -1.48
C SER A 118 -1.28 -5.22 -0.94
N ILE A 119 -1.86 -4.87 0.22
CA ILE A 119 -1.67 -3.57 0.89
C ILE A 119 -0.68 -3.66 2.06
N VAL A 120 -0.60 -4.83 2.67
CA VAL A 120 0.39 -5.15 3.70
C VAL A 120 0.95 -6.52 3.37
N GLU A 121 2.26 -6.67 3.48
CA GLU A 121 2.93 -7.96 3.45
C GLU A 121 3.89 -8.06 4.63
N TRP A 122 4.09 -9.26 5.15
CA TRP A 122 5.24 -9.53 5.99
C TRP A 122 6.23 -10.31 5.15
N HIS A 123 7.28 -9.63 4.72
CA HIS A 123 8.30 -10.17 3.84
C HIS A 123 9.45 -10.76 4.65
N HIS A 124 10.03 -11.84 4.14
CA HIS A 124 11.20 -12.43 4.75
C HIS A 124 12.46 -11.61 4.44
N SER A 125 13.44 -11.64 5.34
CA SER A 125 14.79 -11.22 5.01
C SER A 125 15.37 -12.18 3.97
N ALA A 126 16.12 -11.66 3.02
CA ALA A 126 16.92 -12.48 2.12
C ALA A 126 17.87 -13.43 2.87
N SER A 127 17.90 -14.73 2.54
CA SER A 127 19.02 -15.59 2.92
C SER A 127 20.23 -15.28 2.02
N GLY A 128 21.11 -14.39 2.48
CA GLY A 128 22.32 -13.99 1.74
C GLY A 128 22.20 -12.69 0.94
N GLY A 129 21.25 -11.81 1.27
CA GLY A 129 21.25 -10.42 0.79
C GLY A 129 20.51 -10.14 -0.53
N VAL A 130 19.89 -11.14 -1.17
CA VAL A 130 18.95 -10.93 -2.29
C VAL A 130 17.55 -11.36 -1.88
N GLU A 131 16.62 -10.41 -1.80
CA GLU A 131 15.20 -10.69 -1.58
C GLU A 131 14.63 -11.25 -2.87
N SER A 132 14.63 -12.57 -2.99
CA SER A 132 13.95 -13.29 -4.06
C SER A 132 12.88 -14.20 -3.48
N GLY A 133 11.69 -14.15 -4.08
CA GLY A 133 10.54 -14.95 -3.67
C GLY A 133 9.40 -14.11 -3.12
N SER A 134 8.28 -14.79 -2.84
CA SER A 134 7.07 -14.19 -2.28
C SER A 134 7.16 -14.08 -0.75
N ALA A 135 6.57 -13.04 -0.20
CA ALA A 135 6.38 -12.87 1.24
C ALA A 135 5.60 -14.06 1.84
N PRO A 136 5.90 -14.50 3.07
CA PRO A 136 5.15 -15.56 3.76
C PRO A 136 3.68 -15.19 4.05
N LEU A 137 3.35 -13.90 4.12
CA LEU A 137 2.03 -13.42 4.49
C LEU A 137 1.66 -12.13 3.73
N TYR A 138 0.44 -12.10 3.19
CA TYR A 138 -0.15 -10.96 2.50
C TYR A 138 -1.54 -10.64 3.07
N ILE A 139 -1.88 -9.35 3.13
CA ILE A 139 -3.24 -8.84 3.36
C ILE A 139 -3.65 -7.99 2.15
N ARG A 140 -4.85 -8.21 1.62
CA ARG A 140 -5.34 -7.55 0.41
C ARG A 140 -6.85 -7.32 0.41
N GLY A 141 -7.31 -6.38 -0.41
CA GLY A 141 -8.72 -6.21 -0.74
C GLY A 141 -9.06 -7.06 -1.97
N GLY A 142 -9.95 -8.05 -1.81
CA GLY A 142 -10.53 -8.81 -2.91
C GLY A 142 -11.78 -8.14 -3.48
N ASP A 143 -12.49 -8.83 -4.37
CA ASP A 143 -13.72 -8.27 -4.96
C ASP A 143 -14.83 -8.09 -3.93
N LYS A 144 -14.92 -9.03 -2.99
CA LYS A 144 -15.94 -9.06 -1.94
C LYS A 144 -15.37 -9.01 -0.53
N PHE A 145 -14.21 -9.60 -0.29
CA PHE A 145 -13.66 -9.76 1.07
C PHE A 145 -12.31 -9.10 1.19
N ILE A 146 -11.96 -8.69 2.41
CA ILE A 146 -10.58 -8.52 2.81
C ILE A 146 -10.00 -9.92 3.02
N GLU A 147 -8.88 -10.21 2.38
CA GLU A 147 -8.30 -11.54 2.31
C GLU A 147 -6.91 -11.57 2.95
N MET A 148 -6.63 -12.65 3.67
CA MET A 148 -5.28 -13.02 4.09
C MET A 148 -4.79 -14.19 3.25
N CYS A 149 -3.58 -14.09 2.72
CA CYS A 149 -2.90 -15.19 2.04
C CYS A 149 -1.65 -15.60 2.82
N LEU A 150 -1.60 -16.85 3.24
CA LEU A 150 -0.42 -17.48 3.79
C LEU A 150 0.28 -18.27 2.69
N VAL A 151 1.57 -18.03 2.48
CA VAL A 151 2.30 -18.54 1.32
C VAL A 151 3.11 -19.77 1.67
N ASP A 152 3.13 -20.73 0.76
CA ASP A 152 4.09 -21.83 0.77
C ASP A 152 5.38 -21.39 0.08
N GLN A 153 6.50 -21.41 0.80
CA GLN A 153 7.79 -20.94 0.30
C GLN A 153 8.23 -21.66 -0.98
N LYS A 154 7.98 -22.97 -1.07
CA LYS A 154 8.48 -23.82 -2.15
C LYS A 154 7.76 -23.52 -3.46
N THR A 155 6.47 -23.25 -3.40
CA THR A 155 5.61 -23.01 -4.57
C THR A 155 5.39 -21.54 -4.86
N SER A 156 5.67 -20.65 -3.90
CA SER A 156 5.32 -19.22 -3.95
C SER A 156 3.82 -18.97 -4.15
N ALA A 157 2.98 -19.96 -3.84
CA ALA A 157 1.53 -19.87 -3.93
C ALA A 157 0.89 -19.71 -2.55
N CYS A 158 -0.30 -19.10 -2.50
CA CYS A 158 -1.13 -19.12 -1.30
C CYS A 158 -1.47 -20.57 -0.97
N ARG A 159 -0.91 -21.11 0.12
CA ARG A 159 -1.31 -22.43 0.64
C ARG A 159 -2.67 -22.35 1.33
N GLU A 160 -2.99 -21.17 1.84
CA GLU A 160 -4.25 -20.85 2.48
C GLU A 160 -4.65 -19.42 2.09
N THR A 161 -5.92 -19.25 1.71
CA THR A 161 -6.54 -17.94 1.51
C THR A 161 -7.75 -17.87 2.44
N ILE A 162 -7.77 -16.89 3.33
CA ILE A 162 -8.81 -16.72 4.34
C ILE A 162 -9.55 -15.42 4.06
N ASN A 163 -10.87 -15.52 3.89
CA ASN A 163 -11.75 -14.35 3.85
C ASN A 163 -11.98 -13.88 5.28
N LEU A 164 -11.44 -12.71 5.63
CA LEU A 164 -11.48 -12.18 7.00
C LEU A 164 -12.82 -11.50 7.28
N THR A 165 -13.20 -10.55 6.42
CA THR A 165 -14.48 -9.83 6.51
C THR A 165 -14.85 -9.28 5.13
N GLU A 166 -16.10 -8.83 4.96
CA GLU A 166 -16.54 -8.15 3.74
C GLU A 166 -15.78 -6.82 3.56
N LEU A 167 -15.32 -6.55 2.34
CA LEU A 167 -14.65 -5.32 1.98
C LEU A 167 -15.68 -4.22 1.75
N LEU A 168 -15.68 -3.22 2.63
CA LEU A 168 -16.45 -2.00 2.45
C LEU A 168 -15.58 -0.96 1.75
N ARG A 169 -15.88 -0.70 0.48
CA ARG A 169 -15.19 0.36 -0.29
C ARG A 169 -15.63 1.73 0.21
N GLY A 170 -14.73 2.70 0.13
CA GLY A 170 -14.92 4.06 0.66
C GLY A 170 -14.92 4.13 2.19
N HIS A 171 -14.60 3.04 2.89
CA HIS A 171 -14.56 2.93 4.34
C HIS A 171 -13.14 2.65 4.82
N TRP A 172 -12.76 3.28 5.94
CA TRP A 172 -11.51 2.99 6.63
C TRP A 172 -11.69 1.76 7.51
N HIS A 173 -11.05 0.66 7.12
CA HIS A 173 -10.98 -0.53 7.95
C HIS A 173 -9.82 -0.42 8.94
N ASP A 174 -10.09 -0.55 10.23
CA ASP A 174 -9.08 -0.55 11.30
C ASP A 174 -8.67 -1.97 11.66
N PHE A 175 -7.42 -2.33 11.37
CA PHE A 175 -6.86 -3.64 11.62
C PHE A 175 -6.07 -3.65 12.91
N VAL A 176 -6.27 -4.67 13.73
CA VAL A 176 -5.33 -5.04 14.79
C VAL A 176 -4.92 -6.49 14.58
N MET A 177 -3.62 -6.76 14.60
CA MET A 177 -3.09 -8.12 14.49
C MET A 177 -2.14 -8.42 15.64
N HIS A 178 -2.26 -9.62 16.20
CA HIS A 178 -1.27 -10.22 17.07
C HIS A 178 -0.62 -11.39 16.37
N ALA A 179 0.71 -11.41 16.33
CA ALA A 179 1.46 -12.48 15.69
C ALA A 179 2.50 -13.06 16.64
N LYS A 180 2.51 -14.39 16.75
CA LYS A 180 3.66 -15.19 17.17
C LYS A 180 4.36 -15.68 15.92
N TRP A 181 5.51 -15.12 15.62
CA TRP A 181 6.26 -15.41 14.40
C TRP A 181 6.98 -16.73 14.51
N SER A 182 6.63 -17.71 13.68
CA SER A 182 7.30 -19.00 13.65
C SER A 182 7.16 -19.71 12.31
N SER A 183 8.22 -20.41 11.92
CA SER A 183 8.24 -21.34 10.79
C SER A 183 7.71 -22.73 11.17
N ASP A 184 7.66 -23.05 12.47
CA ASP A 184 6.98 -24.23 13.00
C ASP A 184 5.46 -23.95 13.12
N PRO A 185 4.60 -24.71 12.43
CA PRO A 185 3.15 -24.50 12.44
C PRO A 185 2.48 -24.84 13.77
N SER A 186 3.16 -25.55 14.68
CA SER A 186 2.66 -25.83 16.04
C SER A 186 2.95 -24.71 17.05
N ILE A 187 3.82 -23.76 16.68
CA ILE A 187 4.24 -22.63 17.53
C ILE A 187 3.65 -21.32 17.01
N GLY A 188 3.69 -21.12 15.69
CA GLY A 188 3.25 -19.89 15.05
C GLY A 188 1.74 -19.72 15.13
N TYR A 189 1.30 -18.49 15.37
CA TYR A 189 -0.11 -18.15 15.30
C TYR A 189 -0.35 -16.69 14.93
N LEU A 190 -1.54 -16.43 14.40
CA LEU A 190 -2.08 -15.12 14.11
C LEU A 190 -3.44 -14.96 14.79
N GLU A 191 -3.70 -13.77 15.31
CA GLU A 191 -5.04 -13.31 15.71
C GLU A 191 -5.29 -11.96 15.04
N MET A 192 -6.51 -11.72 14.59
CA MET A 192 -6.84 -10.47 13.89
C MET A 192 -8.24 -9.95 14.24
N TRP A 193 -8.29 -8.63 14.42
CA TRP A 193 -9.50 -7.85 14.53
C TRP A 193 -9.57 -6.87 13.37
N ILE A 194 -10.75 -6.72 12.78
CA ILE A 194 -11.04 -5.66 11.82
C ILE A 194 -12.28 -4.92 12.32
N ASP A 195 -12.18 -3.60 12.40
CA ASP A 195 -13.25 -2.72 12.91
C ASP A 195 -13.74 -3.15 14.31
N GLY A 196 -12.79 -3.56 15.15
CA GLY A 196 -13.03 -4.03 16.52
C GLY A 196 -13.61 -5.45 16.63
N VAL A 197 -13.99 -6.09 15.52
CA VAL A 197 -14.54 -7.46 15.50
C VAL A 197 -13.42 -8.46 15.36
N ASN A 198 -13.42 -9.53 16.17
CA ASN A 198 -12.46 -10.64 16.03
C ASN A 198 -12.81 -11.47 14.79
N VAL A 199 -12.09 -11.23 13.70
CA VAL A 199 -12.32 -11.87 12.38
C VAL A 199 -11.47 -13.12 12.18
N LEU A 200 -10.35 -13.20 12.90
CA LEU A 200 -9.47 -14.36 12.92
C LEU A 200 -9.10 -14.63 14.38
N PRO A 201 -9.86 -15.49 15.08
CA PRO A 201 -9.40 -16.04 16.35
C PRO A 201 -8.06 -16.75 16.16
N LYS A 202 -7.42 -17.15 17.26
CA LYS A 202 -6.10 -17.79 17.24
C LYS A 202 -5.96 -18.88 16.18
N HIS A 203 -5.34 -18.51 15.07
CA HIS A 203 -5.10 -19.36 13.92
C HIS A 203 -3.67 -19.87 13.97
N MET A 204 -3.51 -21.16 14.23
CA MET A 204 -2.19 -21.80 14.31
C MET A 204 -1.66 -22.07 12.91
N GLY A 205 -0.37 -21.83 12.69
CA GLY A 205 0.29 -22.13 11.42
C GLY A 205 1.62 -21.41 11.26
N SER A 206 2.42 -21.86 10.29
CA SER A 206 3.68 -21.19 9.97
C SER A 206 3.41 -19.84 9.31
N ASN A 207 3.98 -18.76 9.83
CA ASN A 207 3.71 -17.40 9.34
C ASN A 207 5.00 -16.61 9.02
N LYS A 208 6.14 -17.30 9.01
CA LYS A 208 7.42 -16.84 8.48
C LYS A 208 8.19 -18.02 7.86
N TYR A 209 9.23 -17.71 7.10
CA TYR A 209 10.15 -18.73 6.57
C TYR A 209 11.23 -19.13 7.58
N PRO A 210 11.71 -20.39 7.52
CA PRO A 210 12.75 -20.88 8.43
C PRO A 210 14.08 -20.16 8.19
N ASN A 211 14.82 -19.91 9.27
CA ASN A 211 16.16 -19.28 9.24
C ASN A 211 16.23 -17.88 8.61
N MET A 212 15.10 -17.19 8.52
CA MET A 212 14.99 -15.82 8.01
C MET A 212 14.25 -14.95 9.04
N GLN A 213 14.53 -13.66 9.04
CA GLN A 213 13.71 -12.69 9.75
C GLN A 213 12.47 -12.36 8.93
N ASN A 214 11.45 -11.79 9.56
CA ASN A 214 10.22 -11.36 8.91
C ASN A 214 9.97 -9.87 9.20
N TYR A 215 9.50 -9.08 8.25
CA TYR A 215 9.27 -7.66 8.49
C TYR A 215 8.10 -7.15 7.66
N MET A 216 7.36 -6.20 8.22
CA MET A 216 6.19 -5.63 7.57
C MET A 216 6.61 -4.69 6.43
N LEU A 217 5.90 -4.72 5.32
CA LEU A 217 5.89 -3.72 4.26
C LEU A 217 4.46 -3.23 4.11
N ILE A 218 4.28 -1.93 3.85
CA ILE A 218 2.96 -1.35 3.65
C ILE A 218 2.90 -0.52 2.37
N GLY A 219 1.75 -0.55 1.70
CA GLY A 219 1.52 0.09 0.41
C GLY A 219 1.07 -0.94 -0.61
N LEU A 220 1.01 -0.56 -1.89
CA LEU A 220 0.47 -1.43 -2.92
C LEU A 220 1.57 -2.24 -3.63
N TYR A 221 1.39 -3.55 -3.69
CA TYR A 221 2.21 -4.51 -4.45
C TYR A 221 1.30 -5.38 -5.34
N ARG A 222 1.58 -5.49 -6.64
CA ARG A 222 0.71 -6.22 -7.58
C ARG A 222 1.43 -6.79 -8.80
N ASN A 223 0.75 -7.72 -9.47
CA ASN A 223 1.24 -8.36 -10.68
C ASN A 223 1.53 -7.37 -11.82
N LEU A 224 2.67 -7.54 -12.51
CA LEU A 224 3.16 -6.64 -13.56
C LEU A 224 2.32 -6.54 -14.84
N HIS A 225 1.33 -7.41 -15.02
CA HIS A 225 0.49 -7.41 -16.22
C HIS A 225 -0.82 -6.66 -16.00
N ILE A 226 -1.07 -6.17 -14.79
CA ILE A 226 -2.28 -5.39 -14.49
C ILE A 226 -2.14 -3.99 -15.11
N GLY A 227 -3.02 -3.69 -16.06
CA GLY A 227 -3.02 -2.43 -16.79
C GLY A 227 -2.14 -2.42 -18.03
N ASP A 228 -1.58 -3.55 -18.47
CA ASP A 228 -0.78 -3.64 -19.69
C ASP A 228 -1.64 -3.28 -20.92
N PRO A 229 -1.35 -2.16 -21.62
CA PRO A 229 -2.15 -1.72 -22.75
C PRO A 229 -2.05 -2.65 -23.97
N ASN A 230 -1.08 -3.57 -24.00
CA ASN A 230 -0.91 -4.54 -25.10
C ASN A 230 -1.55 -5.90 -24.80
N LEU A 231 -2.13 -6.08 -23.60
CA LEU A 231 -2.75 -7.35 -23.24
C LEU A 231 -4.09 -7.50 -23.98
N LEU A 232 -4.23 -8.62 -24.71
CA LEU A 232 -5.40 -8.92 -25.53
C LEU A 232 -6.09 -10.19 -25.05
N TYR A 233 -7.43 -10.18 -25.06
CA TYR A 233 -8.23 -11.40 -25.00
C TYR A 233 -8.02 -12.24 -26.29
N PRO A 234 -8.38 -13.55 -26.28
CA PRO A 234 -8.23 -14.42 -27.46
C PRO A 234 -8.99 -13.95 -28.71
N ASP A 235 -10.01 -13.11 -28.56
CA ASP A 235 -10.78 -12.52 -29.66
C ASP A 235 -10.12 -11.25 -30.25
N GLY A 236 -8.96 -10.85 -29.71
CA GLY A 236 -8.20 -9.68 -30.15
C GLY A 236 -8.62 -8.37 -29.50
N THR A 237 -9.59 -8.38 -28.57
CA THR A 237 -9.97 -7.17 -27.83
C THR A 237 -8.97 -6.85 -26.72
N HIS A 238 -8.72 -5.56 -26.48
CA HIS A 238 -7.83 -5.14 -25.39
C HIS A 238 -8.46 -5.42 -24.03
N VAL A 239 -7.66 -5.98 -23.11
CA VAL A 239 -8.07 -6.18 -21.71
C VAL A 239 -8.20 -4.86 -20.97
N TYR A 240 -7.31 -3.92 -21.27
CA TYR A 240 -7.24 -2.59 -20.65
C TYR A 240 -7.31 -1.48 -21.70
N GLY A 241 -7.85 -0.33 -21.30
CA GLY A 241 -7.76 0.88 -22.11
C GLY A 241 -6.34 1.46 -22.12
N THR A 242 -6.14 2.56 -22.86
CA THR A 242 -4.85 3.25 -22.96
C THR A 242 -4.36 3.80 -21.62
N ASP A 243 -5.26 4.08 -20.69
CA ASP A 243 -4.95 4.58 -19.35
C ASP A 243 -4.57 3.45 -18.37
N GLY A 244 -4.63 2.19 -18.83
CA GLY A 244 -4.34 1.00 -18.04
C GLY A 244 -5.37 0.75 -16.94
N ALA A 245 -4.89 0.30 -15.78
CA ALA A 245 -5.69 0.08 -14.58
C ALA A 245 -4.87 0.52 -13.36
N PRO A 246 -4.88 1.81 -12.96
CA PRO A 246 -4.20 2.26 -11.76
C PRO A 246 -4.81 1.61 -10.51
N GLY A 247 -3.97 1.13 -9.60
CA GLY A 247 -4.37 0.71 -8.27
C GLY A 247 -4.16 1.84 -7.27
N VAL A 248 -5.15 2.10 -6.42
CA VAL A 248 -5.08 3.14 -5.38
C VAL A 248 -5.60 2.59 -4.05
N ALA A 249 -4.92 2.92 -2.97
CA ALA A 249 -5.35 2.67 -1.61
C ALA A 249 -4.75 3.71 -0.67
N TYR A 250 -5.41 3.95 0.46
CA TYR A 250 -4.93 4.85 1.50
C TYR A 250 -4.61 4.06 2.75
N VAL A 251 -3.61 4.51 3.49
CA VAL A 251 -3.16 3.90 4.74
C VAL A 251 -2.97 4.98 5.80
N ASP A 252 -3.29 4.64 7.03
CA ASP A 252 -3.13 5.53 8.19
C ASP A 252 -2.80 4.76 9.48
N GLY A 253 -2.43 5.49 10.54
CA GLY A 253 -2.37 5.06 11.95
C GLY A 253 -1.64 3.75 12.21
N VAL A 254 -0.53 3.57 11.50
CA VAL A 254 0.32 2.39 11.61
C VAL A 254 1.08 2.44 12.93
N ILE A 255 0.86 1.45 13.78
CA ILE A 255 1.50 1.33 15.10
C ILE A 255 1.93 -0.11 15.32
N ALA A 256 3.08 -0.30 15.95
CA ALA A 256 3.53 -1.62 16.38
C ALA A 256 4.05 -1.60 17.82
N GLY A 257 3.70 -2.62 18.58
CA GLY A 257 3.94 -2.68 20.01
C GLY A 257 4.05 -4.10 20.54
N LYS A 258 4.31 -4.22 21.84
CA LYS A 258 4.53 -5.51 22.51
C LYS A 258 3.30 -6.01 23.26
N THR A 259 2.27 -5.19 23.40
CA THR A 259 1.02 -5.56 24.06
C THR A 259 -0.18 -5.10 23.25
N LYS A 260 -1.34 -5.70 23.51
CA LYS A 260 -2.61 -5.29 22.90
C LYS A 260 -2.88 -3.81 23.17
N GLU A 261 -2.78 -3.39 24.43
CA GLU A 261 -3.06 -2.03 24.89
C GLU A 261 -2.17 -0.99 24.21
N SER A 262 -0.97 -1.39 23.79
CA SER A 262 -0.03 -0.49 23.13
C SER A 262 -0.38 -0.14 21.68
N VAL A 263 -1.26 -0.93 21.05
CA VAL A 263 -1.71 -0.70 19.67
C VAL A 263 -3.21 -0.56 19.54
N TRP A 264 -3.99 -1.02 20.53
CA TRP A 264 -5.45 -0.99 20.46
C TRP A 264 -5.94 0.45 20.28
N PRO A 265 -6.93 0.70 19.41
CA PRO A 265 -7.53 2.02 19.32
C PRO A 265 -8.02 2.44 20.71
N ALA A 266 -7.70 3.65 21.13
CA ALA A 266 -8.32 4.20 22.33
C ALA A 266 -9.85 4.23 22.11
N ASP A 267 -10.62 3.96 23.17
CA ASP A 267 -12.07 4.14 23.10
C ASP A 267 -12.35 5.54 22.51
N PRO A 268 -13.28 5.67 21.54
CA PRO A 268 -13.58 6.94 20.92
C PRO A 268 -13.89 7.93 22.04
N THR A 269 -12.96 8.85 22.27
CA THR A 269 -13.19 9.92 23.24
C THR A 269 -14.33 10.73 22.64
N PRO A 270 -15.45 10.95 23.37
CA PRO A 270 -16.55 11.74 22.84
C PRO A 270 -15.99 13.04 22.29
N ALA A 271 -16.29 13.36 21.03
CA ALA A 271 -15.87 14.62 20.42
C ALA A 271 -16.22 15.76 21.40
N PRO A 272 -15.30 16.72 21.64
CA PRO A 272 -15.60 17.86 22.49
C PRO A 272 -16.91 18.49 22.01
N ALA A 273 -17.85 18.69 22.93
CA ALA A 273 -19.12 19.35 22.61
C ALA A 273 -18.80 20.67 21.88
N PRO A 274 -19.52 21.00 20.79
CA PRO A 274 -19.28 22.24 20.07
C PRO A 274 -19.31 23.39 21.06
N THR A 275 -18.23 24.18 21.07
CA THR A 275 -18.12 25.35 21.94
C THR A 275 -19.35 26.23 21.68
N PRO A 276 -20.10 26.66 22.71
CA PRO A 276 -21.24 27.53 22.51
C PRO A 276 -20.78 28.76 21.72
N GLN A 277 -21.29 28.90 20.51
CA GLN A 277 -21.03 30.07 19.69
C GLN A 277 -21.50 31.30 20.50
N PRO A 278 -20.67 32.34 20.66
CA PRO A 278 -21.09 33.55 21.35
C PRO A 278 -22.36 34.06 20.67
N THR A 279 -23.45 34.11 21.42
CA THR A 279 -24.67 34.77 20.96
C THR A 279 -24.31 36.24 20.74
N THR A 280 -24.31 36.67 19.49
CA THR A 280 -24.20 38.08 19.12
C THR A 280 -25.38 38.81 19.78
N GLN A 281 -25.09 39.48 20.88
CA GLN A 281 -26.02 40.39 21.52
C GLN A 281 -26.36 41.49 20.51
N ALA A 282 -27.64 41.62 20.16
CA ALA A 282 -28.12 42.72 19.34
C ALA A 282 -27.76 44.06 20.02
N PRO A 283 -27.21 45.04 19.30
CA PRO A 283 -26.88 46.33 19.88
C PRO A 283 -28.17 47.05 20.33
N PRO A 284 -28.13 47.78 21.46
CA PRO A 284 -29.30 48.53 21.92
C PRO A 284 -29.66 49.63 20.92
N ALA A 285 -30.96 49.80 20.70
CA ALA A 285 -31.52 50.83 19.83
C ALA A 285 -31.08 52.23 20.31
N GLY A 286 -30.33 52.94 19.46
CA GLY A 286 -30.01 54.35 19.63
C GLY A 286 -31.02 55.24 18.92
N ASP A 287 -31.48 56.27 19.63
CA ASP A 287 -32.35 57.35 19.13
C ASP A 287 -31.65 58.26 18.09
N PRO A 288 -32.41 59.02 17.28
CA PRO A 288 -31.97 59.50 15.97
C PRO A 288 -31.22 60.84 16.03
N THR A 289 -30.21 60.99 15.18
CA THR A 289 -29.65 62.31 14.82
C THR A 289 -29.40 62.45 13.31
N PRO A 290 -29.48 63.68 12.75
CA PRO A 290 -29.92 64.00 11.38
C PRO A 290 -28.78 64.03 10.33
N PRO A 291 -29.08 64.18 9.02
CA PRO A 291 -28.31 63.60 7.94
C PRO A 291 -27.08 64.44 7.58
N THR A 292 -25.97 63.79 7.24
CA THR A 292 -24.83 64.45 6.60
C THR A 292 -24.28 63.59 5.45
N THR A 293 -24.47 64.16 4.26
CA THR A 293 -23.83 63.97 2.94
C THR A 293 -22.79 62.86 2.71
N THR A 294 -23.08 62.07 1.67
CA THR A 294 -22.19 61.17 0.92
C THR A 294 -20.93 61.87 0.40
N PRO A 295 -19.78 61.17 0.42
CA PRO A 295 -19.06 60.94 -0.84
C PRO A 295 -18.76 59.44 -1.07
N ALA A 296 -18.82 59.04 -2.34
CA ALA A 296 -18.50 57.71 -2.83
C ALA A 296 -17.00 57.36 -2.66
N PRO A 297 -16.67 56.06 -2.59
CA PRO A 297 -15.51 55.59 -3.32
C PRO A 297 -15.70 54.23 -4.06
N SER A 298 -15.27 54.28 -5.32
CA SER A 298 -14.46 53.32 -6.10
C SER A 298 -14.54 51.80 -5.87
N THR A 299 -14.73 51.13 -7.01
CA THR A 299 -14.58 49.72 -7.41
C THR A 299 -13.40 48.93 -6.79
N PRO A 300 -13.51 47.61 -6.59
CA PRO A 300 -12.45 46.80 -5.98
C PRO A 300 -11.38 46.34 -6.98
N ALA A 301 -10.13 46.33 -6.52
CA ALA A 301 -9.02 45.64 -7.18
C ALA A 301 -8.99 44.16 -6.77
N THR A 302 -8.85 43.32 -7.79
CA THR A 302 -8.70 41.87 -7.77
C THR A 302 -7.39 41.45 -7.10
N THR A 303 -7.44 40.53 -6.14
CA THR A 303 -6.24 39.86 -5.62
C THR A 303 -6.18 38.44 -6.17
N THR A 304 -5.18 38.19 -6.99
CA THR A 304 -4.83 36.90 -7.60
C THR A 304 -4.15 36.02 -6.56
N THR A 305 -4.68 34.82 -6.35
CA THR A 305 -4.08 33.78 -5.50
C THR A 305 -2.90 33.13 -6.24
N THR A 306 -1.71 33.17 -5.65
CA THR A 306 -0.50 32.51 -6.14
C THR A 306 -0.42 31.06 -5.63
N THR A 307 -0.40 30.11 -6.55
CA THR A 307 -0.08 28.69 -6.32
C THR A 307 1.43 28.53 -6.17
N ALA A 308 1.89 28.02 -5.03
CA ALA A 308 3.29 27.67 -4.81
C ALA A 308 3.53 26.19 -5.15
N GLY A 309 4.17 25.93 -6.30
CA GLY A 309 4.80 24.65 -6.61
C GLY A 309 6.24 24.65 -6.11
N ILE A 310 6.63 23.66 -5.31
CA ILE A 310 8.02 23.48 -4.88
C ILE A 310 8.71 22.53 -5.84
N GLY A 311 9.74 23.05 -6.51
CA GLY A 311 10.60 22.32 -7.43
C GLY A 311 11.67 21.49 -6.71
N PHE A 312 12.01 20.35 -7.30
CA PHE A 312 13.19 19.56 -6.96
C PHE A 312 14.44 20.18 -7.60
N PRO A 313 15.62 20.12 -6.95
CA PRO A 313 16.84 20.72 -7.50
C PRO A 313 17.34 19.95 -8.72
N GLN A 314 17.47 20.67 -9.84
CA GLN A 314 18.29 20.29 -10.97
C GLN A 314 19.77 20.61 -10.70
N GLY A 315 20.65 19.62 -10.87
CA GLY A 315 21.97 19.80 -11.50
C GLY A 315 21.98 18.87 -12.71
N GLY A 316 22.11 19.33 -13.97
CA GLY A 316 23.31 19.93 -14.55
C GLY A 316 24.41 18.86 -14.64
N GLY A 317 24.77 18.23 -15.75
CA GLY A 317 24.65 18.52 -17.18
C GLY A 317 26.00 18.15 -17.83
N CYS A 318 25.98 17.36 -18.91
CA CYS A 318 26.94 17.30 -20.05
C CYS A 318 27.18 15.87 -20.61
N SER A 319 26.43 15.57 -21.68
CA SER A 319 26.81 14.97 -22.97
C SER A 319 28.06 14.10 -23.14
N SER A 320 27.86 12.90 -23.70
CA SER A 320 28.45 12.48 -24.99
C SER A 320 27.83 11.17 -25.53
N THR A 321 27.43 11.19 -26.80
CA THR A 321 27.50 10.10 -27.81
C THR A 321 27.04 8.69 -27.37
N GLY A 322 25.88 8.18 -27.78
CA GLY A 322 25.58 7.82 -29.16
C GLY A 322 26.08 6.40 -29.45
N PHE A 323 25.23 5.37 -29.31
CA PHE A 323 25.36 4.12 -30.05
C PHE A 323 23.98 3.46 -30.18
N GLN A 324 23.57 3.26 -31.43
CA GLN A 324 22.41 2.48 -31.81
C GLN A 324 22.74 1.00 -31.70
N SER A 325 21.89 0.24 -31.00
CA SER A 325 21.97 -1.22 -31.01
C SER A 325 21.23 -1.74 -32.24
N MET A 326 21.99 -2.00 -33.31
CA MET A 326 21.52 -2.76 -34.46
C MET A 326 21.16 -4.19 -34.04
N TRP A 327 20.01 -4.61 -34.53
CA TRP A 327 19.60 -5.99 -34.72
C TRP A 327 20.70 -6.83 -35.39
N LEU A 328 21.02 -7.98 -34.81
CA LEU A 328 21.58 -9.11 -35.55
C LEU A 328 20.86 -10.39 -35.11
N ALA A 329 19.87 -10.76 -35.93
CA ALA A 329 19.46 -12.14 -36.08
C ALA A 329 20.54 -12.86 -36.91
N LEU A 330 21.00 -14.02 -36.46
CA LEU A 330 21.52 -15.06 -37.35
C LEU A 330 21.19 -16.46 -36.78
N PRO A 331 20.73 -17.39 -37.63
CA PRO A 331 20.37 -18.77 -37.27
C PRO A 331 21.56 -19.73 -37.49
N LEU A 332 21.46 -20.96 -36.97
CA LEU A 332 22.06 -22.23 -37.47
C LEU A 332 21.66 -23.35 -36.48
N LEU A 333 20.64 -24.18 -36.76
CA LEU A 333 20.66 -25.46 -37.51
C LEU A 333 21.60 -26.55 -36.95
N GLY A 334 21.03 -27.72 -36.65
CA GLY A 334 21.73 -29.02 -36.62
C GLY A 334 21.44 -29.89 -35.39
N LEU A 335 20.28 -30.58 -35.33
CA LEU A 335 20.14 -32.02 -35.61
C LEU A 335 20.97 -32.94 -34.69
N PHE A 336 20.32 -33.61 -33.72
CA PHE A 336 20.50 -35.04 -33.52
C PHE A 336 19.19 -35.71 -33.12
N ALA A 337 18.78 -36.66 -33.95
CA ALA A 337 17.57 -37.42 -33.85
C ALA A 337 17.69 -38.60 -32.86
N LEU A 338 16.54 -38.91 -32.26
CA LEU A 338 16.10 -40.15 -31.64
C LEU A 338 16.86 -41.44 -32.01
N ARG A 339 17.12 -42.27 -31.00
CA ARG A 339 16.87 -43.72 -31.12
C ARG A 339 16.35 -44.34 -29.83
N ARG A 340 15.11 -44.81 -29.88
CA ARG A 340 14.45 -45.73 -28.94
C ARG A 340 15.03 -47.15 -29.03
N ARG A 341 15.01 -47.89 -27.92
CA ARG A 341 14.43 -49.26 -27.68
C ARG A 341 15.03 -49.82 -26.38
N ARG A 342 14.26 -50.02 -25.30
CA ARG A 342 13.41 -51.18 -24.91
C ARG A 342 14.17 -52.48 -24.58
N LEU A 343 13.88 -52.97 -23.37
CA LEU A 343 13.75 -54.35 -22.85
C LEU A 343 14.89 -54.97 -22.00
N ALA A 344 14.49 -55.27 -20.76
CA ALA A 344 14.62 -56.53 -20.00
C ALA A 344 16.02 -57.14 -19.75
N ALA A 345 16.43 -57.10 -18.48
CA ALA A 345 16.65 -58.27 -17.63
C ALA A 345 16.61 -57.82 -16.15
#